data_AF-A0A8T5L455-F1
#
_entry.id   AF-A0A8T5L455-F1
#
_cell.length_a   1.000
_cell.length_b   1.000
_cell.length_c   1.000
_cell.angle_alpha   90.00
_cell.angle_beta   90.00
_cell.angle_gamma   90.00
#
_symmetry.space_group_name_H-M   'P 1'
#
loop_
_entity.id
_entity.type
_entity.pdbx_description
1 polymer ?
#
loop_
_entity_poly.entity_id
_entity_poly.type
_entity_poly.pdbx_seq_one_letter_code
_entity_poly.pdbx_strand_id
1 'polypeptide(L)'
;MINKYIKNPSSVCVLCSQAITNPLCPSCLSHEILVWAEDKTERLKKICKNATEVLGQQSDRMTDNSTTTCISCQKHHSVCPFCFTESVVSYLRSSGVSEKQLNEFKEVFNYLGIPDHMIFH
;
A
#
# COMPACT_ATOMS: atom_id res chain seq x y z
N MET A 1 37.54 21.91 2.63
CA MET A 1 36.12 21.86 2.19
C MET A 1 35.65 20.43 2.38
N ILE A 2 34.86 20.16 3.43
CA ILE A 2 34.43 18.80 3.78
C ILE A 2 33.21 18.48 2.90
N ASN A 3 33.32 17.41 2.12
CA ASN A 3 32.26 16.86 1.28
C ASN A 3 31.03 16.56 2.14
N LYS A 4 30.05 17.47 2.14
CA LYS A 4 28.78 17.30 2.82
C LYS A 4 27.88 16.50 1.88
N TYR A 5 28.16 15.20 1.73
CA TYR A 5 27.15 14.25 1.28
C TYR A 5 26.05 14.29 2.35
N ILE A 6 25.02 15.09 2.10
CA ILE A 6 23.79 15.07 2.87
C ILE A 6 23.22 13.67 2.65
N LYS A 7 23.44 12.80 3.64
CA LYS A 7 22.70 11.56 3.81
C LYS A 7 21.25 11.99 4.03
N ASN A 8 20.47 11.96 2.95
CA ASN A 8 19.07 12.38 2.95
C ASN A 8 18.34 11.67 4.10
N PRO A 9 17.67 12.38 5.03
CA PRO A 9 16.91 11.75 6.11
C PRO A 9 15.69 11.03 5.52
N SER A 10 15.95 9.79 5.13
CA SER A 10 15.10 8.60 5.13
C SER A 10 13.69 8.74 4.54
N SER A 11 13.60 8.61 3.22
CA SER A 11 12.40 8.14 2.51
C SER A 11 12.17 6.64 2.75
N VAL A 12 12.05 6.22 4.01
CA VAL A 12 11.92 4.82 4.41
C VAL A 12 10.52 4.53 4.93
N CYS A 13 10.05 3.32 4.68
CA CYS A 13 8.79 2.83 5.19
C CYS A 13 8.90 2.58 6.71
N VAL A 14 7.96 3.10 7.50
CA VAL A 14 7.91 2.88 8.95
C VAL A 14 7.57 1.44 9.35
N LEU A 15 7.05 0.64 8.42
CA LEU A 15 6.65 -0.75 8.69
C LEU A 15 7.79 -1.75 8.38
N CYS A 16 8.50 -1.57 7.27
CA CYS A 16 9.54 -2.52 6.84
C CYS A 16 10.97 -1.95 6.87
N SER A 17 11.14 -0.67 7.23
CA SER A 17 12.42 0.06 7.22
C SER A 17 13.14 0.09 5.85
N GLN A 18 12.46 -0.28 4.76
CA GLN A 18 13.00 -0.23 3.40
C GLN A 18 12.75 1.13 2.77
N ALA A 19 13.56 1.51 1.78
CA ALA A 19 13.33 2.71 1.00
C ALA A 19 11.98 2.64 0.26
N ILE A 20 11.22 3.74 0.30
CA ILE A 20 10.00 3.91 -0.50
C ILE A 20 10.43 4.27 -1.93
N THR A 21 10.41 3.28 -2.83
CA THR A 21 10.83 3.42 -4.23
C THR A 21 9.67 3.80 -5.17
N ASN A 22 8.44 3.45 -4.81
CA ASN A 22 7.22 3.86 -5.49
C ASN A 22 6.42 4.79 -4.56
N PRO A 23 6.34 6.10 -4.84
CA PRO A 23 5.72 7.06 -3.93
C PRO A 23 4.21 7.19 -4.19
N LEU A 24 3.46 6.10 -4.14
CA LEU A 24 2.00 6.17 -3.97
C LEU A 24 1.68 6.11 -2.48
N CYS A 25 0.91 7.06 -1.98
CA CYS A 25 0.44 7.00 -0.60
C CYS A 25 -0.71 6.00 -0.43
N PRO A 26 -0.92 5.52 0.81
CA PRO A 26 -2.08 4.70 1.19
C PRO A 26 -3.43 5.21 0.69
N SER A 27 -3.68 6.53 0.69
CA SER A 27 -4.95 7.09 0.23
C SER A 27 -5.14 6.97 -1.29
N CYS A 28 -4.09 7.23 -2.08
CA CYS A 28 -4.15 7.06 -3.54
C CYS A 28 -4.28 5.58 -3.90
N LEU A 29 -3.53 4.72 -3.21
CA LEU A 29 -3.62 3.27 -3.43
C LEU A 29 -4.97 2.69 -3.01
N SER A 30 -5.59 3.23 -1.96
CA SER A 30 -6.96 2.93 -1.58
C SER A 30 -7.95 3.24 -2.71
N HIS A 31 -7.77 4.37 -3.40
CA HIS A 31 -8.62 4.72 -4.53
C HIS A 31 -8.50 3.69 -5.66
N GLU A 32 -7.28 3.30 -6.04
CA GLU A 32 -7.04 2.28 -7.07
C GLU A 32 -7.68 0.93 -6.70
N ILE A 33 -7.60 0.54 -5.42
CA ILE A 33 -8.24 -0.69 -4.91
C ILE A 33 -9.77 -0.62 -5.02
N LEU A 34 -10.35 0.54 -4.73
CA LEU A 34 -11.80 0.73 -4.87
C LEU A 34 -12.23 0.66 -6.33
N VAL A 35 -11.48 1.30 -7.24
CA VAL A 35 -11.71 1.23 -8.69
C VAL A 35 -11.64 -0.21 -9.18
N TRP A 36 -10.62 -0.96 -8.77
CA TRP A 36 -10.54 -2.40 -9.07
C TRP A 36 -11.74 -3.19 -8.56
N ALA A 37 -12.35 -2.79 -7.44
CA ALA A 37 -13.50 -3.49 -6.88
C ALA A 37 -14.83 -3.14 -7.57
N GLU A 38 -14.92 -2.06 -8.34
CA GLU A 38 -16.18 -1.54 -8.90
C GLU A 38 -16.92 -2.53 -9.81
N ASP A 39 -16.19 -3.38 -10.51
CA ASP A 39 -16.75 -4.40 -11.41
C ASP A 39 -16.99 -5.77 -10.73
N LYS A 40 -16.67 -5.88 -9.44
CA LYS A 40 -16.76 -7.14 -8.68
C LYS A 40 -18.12 -7.32 -8.02
N THR A 41 -18.27 -8.42 -7.29
CA THR A 41 -19.48 -8.66 -6.47
C THR A 41 -19.66 -7.59 -5.39
N GLU A 42 -20.91 -7.28 -5.03
CA GLU A 42 -21.24 -6.33 -3.96
C GLU A 42 -20.60 -6.69 -2.61
N ARG A 43 -20.43 -7.99 -2.33
CA ARG A 43 -19.70 -8.44 -1.14
C ARG A 43 -18.25 -8.00 -1.18
N LEU A 44 -17.55 -8.21 -2.30
CA LEU A 44 -16.13 -7.86 -2.43
C LEU A 44 -15.93 -6.33 -2.38
N LYS A 45 -16.81 -5.56 -3.01
CA LYS A 45 -16.81 -4.08 -2.90
C LYS A 45 -16.84 -3.60 -1.46
N LYS A 46 -17.79 -4.13 -0.66
CA LYS A 46 -17.93 -3.76 0.75
C LYS A 46 -16.68 -4.13 1.56
N ILE A 47 -16.11 -5.31 1.33
CA ILE A 47 -14.89 -5.75 2.02
C ILE A 47 -13.72 -4.84 1.66
N CYS A 48 -13.52 -4.52 0.38
CA CYS A 48 -12.44 -3.63 -0.07
C CYS A 48 -12.60 -2.22 0.50
N LYS A 49 -13.83 -1.69 0.51
CA LYS A 49 -14.16 -0.41 1.15
C LYS A 49 -13.76 -0.40 2.62
N ASN A 50 -14.20 -1.39 3.39
CA ASN A 50 -13.86 -1.50 4.80
C ASN A 50 -12.34 -1.64 5.02
N ALA A 51 -11.66 -2.44 4.19
CA ALA A 51 -10.21 -2.60 4.26
C ALA A 51 -9.48 -1.26 4.08
N THR A 52 -9.82 -0.53 3.01
CA THR A 52 -9.19 0.75 2.70
C THR A 52 -9.50 1.86 3.71
N GLU A 53 -10.71 1.89 4.28
CA GLU A 53 -11.07 2.84 5.33
C GLU A 53 -10.28 2.58 6.63
N VAL A 54 -10.23 1.33 7.08
CA VAL A 54 -9.53 0.95 8.31
C VAL A 54 -8.01 1.17 8.17
N LEU A 55 -7.43 0.64 7.10
CA LEU A 55 -5.98 0.69 6.88
C LEU A 55 -5.50 2.09 6.49
N GLY A 56 -6.32 2.85 5.76
CA GLY A 56 -6.03 4.24 5.41
C GLY A 56 -5.92 5.12 6.66
N GLN A 57 -6.90 5.03 7.57
CA GLN A 57 -6.86 5.76 8.85
C GLN A 57 -5.66 5.37 9.71
N GLN A 58 -5.29 4.08 9.72
CA GLN A 58 -4.09 3.63 10.44
C GLN A 58 -2.82 4.23 9.83
N SER A 59 -2.73 4.25 8.51
CA SER A 59 -1.55 4.75 7.81
C SER A 59 -1.39 6.28 7.91
N ASP A 60 -2.50 7.03 7.92
CA ASP A 60 -2.48 8.49 8.08
C ASP A 60 -1.91 8.89 9.45
N ARG A 61 -2.14 8.07 10.49
CA ARG A 61 -1.56 8.28 11.83
C ARG A 61 -0.06 8.02 11.90
N MET A 62 0.52 7.38 10.88
CA MET A 62 1.94 7.04 10.83
C MET A 62 2.78 8.09 10.07
N THR A 63 2.19 9.23 9.72
CA THR A 63 2.80 10.24 8.83
C THR A 63 3.83 11.16 9.50
N ASP A 64 4.05 11.03 10.81
CA ASP A 64 4.94 11.94 11.54
C ASP A 64 6.38 11.90 11.00
N ASN A 65 6.84 13.08 10.55
CA ASN A 65 8.19 13.37 10.06
C ASN A 65 8.63 12.70 8.75
N SER A 66 7.74 12.12 7.94
CA SER A 66 8.13 11.63 6.62
C SER A 66 8.42 12.76 5.64
N THR A 67 9.55 12.65 4.97
CA THR A 67 9.95 13.49 3.83
C THR A 67 9.48 12.93 2.49
N THR A 68 8.88 11.72 2.48
CA THR A 68 8.37 11.09 1.25
C THR A 68 7.03 11.69 0.89
N THR A 69 6.89 12.10 -0.38
CA THR A 69 5.70 12.75 -0.92
C THR A 69 5.08 11.89 -2.00
N CYS A 70 3.75 11.74 -1.95
CA CYS A 70 3.00 11.01 -2.96
C CYS A 70 3.09 11.70 -4.32
N ILE A 71 3.45 10.97 -5.39
CA ILE A 71 3.51 11.54 -6.74
C ILE A 71 2.14 11.96 -7.29
N SER A 72 1.07 11.28 -6.85
CA SER A 72 -0.30 11.53 -7.32
C SER A 72 -0.94 12.73 -6.60
N CYS A 73 -0.98 12.73 -5.27
CA CYS A 73 -1.71 13.75 -4.50
C CYS A 73 -0.83 14.74 -3.73
N GLN A 74 0.50 14.62 -3.83
CA GLN A 74 1.47 15.52 -3.19
C GLN A 74 1.42 15.56 -1.65
N LYS A 75 0.73 14.61 -1.00
CA LYS A 75 0.71 14.45 0.47
C LYS A 75 1.90 13.64 0.97
N HIS A 76 2.37 13.94 2.17
CA HIS A 76 3.39 13.14 2.85
C HIS A 76 2.84 11.77 3.29
N HIS A 77 3.68 10.75 3.21
CA HIS A 77 3.36 9.42 3.72
C HIS A 77 4.60 8.66 4.17
N SER A 78 4.44 7.77 5.14
CA SER A 78 5.56 6.99 5.70
C SER A 78 5.42 5.49 5.45
N VAL A 79 4.34 5.06 4.79
CA VAL A 79 4.08 3.65 4.48
C VAL A 79 4.29 3.43 2.99
N CYS A 80 5.11 2.45 2.63
CA CYS A 80 5.31 2.10 1.22
C CYS A 80 4.07 1.40 0.64
N PRO A 81 3.86 1.49 -0.68
CA PRO A 81 2.77 0.78 -1.35
C PRO A 81 2.72 -0.71 -1.05
N PHE A 82 3.88 -1.36 -1.00
CA PHE A 82 3.97 -2.79 -0.72
C PHE A 82 3.36 -3.17 0.64
N CYS A 83 3.79 -2.53 1.73
CA CYS A 83 3.26 -2.84 3.06
C CYS A 83 1.77 -2.51 3.19
N PHE A 84 1.32 -1.46 2.51
CA PHE A 84 -0.11 -1.15 2.46
C PHE A 84 -0.90 -2.24 1.74
N THR A 85 -0.47 -2.64 0.53
CA THR A 85 -1.11 -3.70 -0.26
C THR A 85 -1.11 -5.03 0.48
N GLU A 86 -0.02 -5.42 1.14
CA GLU A 86 0.04 -6.64 1.97
C GLU A 86 -0.93 -6.59 3.16
N SER A 87 -1.10 -5.42 3.77
CA SER A 87 -2.10 -5.22 4.82
C SER A 87 -3.51 -5.40 4.28
N VAL A 88 -3.79 -4.90 3.06
CA VAL A 88 -5.07 -5.10 2.36
C VAL A 88 -5.28 -6.59 2.07
N VAL A 89 -4.31 -7.29 1.47
CA VAL A 89 -4.40 -8.74 1.17
C VAL A 89 -4.68 -9.53 2.45
N SER A 90 -4.00 -9.21 3.55
CA SER A 90 -4.22 -9.84 4.86
C SER A 90 -5.64 -9.61 5.37
N TYR A 91 -6.15 -8.38 5.23
CA TYR A 91 -7.52 -8.04 5.59
C TYR A 91 -8.54 -8.82 4.73
N LEU A 92 -8.37 -8.82 3.40
CA LEU A 92 -9.24 -9.53 2.46
C LEU A 92 -9.30 -11.03 2.78
N ARG A 93 -8.14 -11.66 3.03
CA ARG A 93 -8.04 -13.07 3.43
C ARG A 93 -8.81 -13.33 4.73
N SER A 94 -8.59 -12.51 5.76
CA SER A 94 -9.30 -12.64 7.05
C SER A 94 -10.82 -12.42 6.94
N SER A 95 -11.27 -11.72 5.90
CA SER A 95 -12.69 -11.48 5.59
C SER A 95 -13.34 -12.58 4.73
N GLY A 96 -12.61 -13.67 4.45
CA GLY A 96 -13.10 -14.81 3.69
C GLY A 96 -13.26 -14.55 2.20
N VAL A 97 -12.41 -13.68 1.63
CA VAL A 97 -12.23 -13.56 0.17
C VAL A 97 -11.52 -14.80 -0.36
N SER A 98 -11.96 -15.34 -1.50
CA SER A 98 -11.40 -16.59 -2.05
C SER A 98 -9.97 -16.40 -2.55
N GLU A 99 -9.15 -17.46 -2.51
CA GLU A 99 -7.77 -17.43 -3.04
C GLU A 99 -7.72 -17.01 -4.51
N LYS A 100 -8.72 -17.40 -5.33
CA LYS A 100 -8.84 -16.93 -6.72
C LYS A 100 -8.91 -15.40 -6.81
N GLN A 101 -9.73 -14.77 -5.97
CA GLN A 101 -9.88 -13.31 -5.94
C GLN A 101 -8.65 -12.62 -5.33
N LEU A 102 -7.99 -13.25 -4.35
CA LEU A 102 -6.73 -12.73 -3.79
C LEU A 102 -5.61 -12.77 -4.84
N ASN A 103 -5.54 -13.82 -5.66
CA ASN A 103 -4.56 -13.92 -6.74
C ASN A 103 -4.84 -12.90 -7.85
N GLU A 104 -6.11 -12.73 -8.25
CA GLU A 104 -6.51 -11.65 -9.17
C GLU A 104 -6.10 -10.26 -8.64
N PHE A 105 -6.34 -9.99 -7.35
CA PHE A 105 -5.90 -8.75 -6.71
C PHE A 105 -4.38 -8.58 -6.80
N LYS A 106 -3.63 -9.61 -6.40
CA LYS A 106 -2.15 -9.57 -6.42
C LYS A 106 -1.61 -9.35 -7.82
N GLU A 107 -2.18 -9.99 -8.85
CA GLU A 107 -1.78 -9.82 -10.24
C GLU A 107 -1.94 -8.36 -10.69
N VAL A 108 -3.06 -7.72 -10.35
CA VAL A 108 -3.31 -6.30 -10.67
C VAL A 108 -2.32 -5.38 -9.94
N PHE A 109 -2.00 -5.66 -8.68
CA PHE A 109 -1.12 -4.82 -7.85
C PHE A 109 0.34 -5.30 -7.81
N ASN A 110 0.75 -6.25 -8.67
CA ASN A 110 2.08 -6.86 -8.66
C ASN A 110 3.20 -5.87 -9.03
N TYR A 111 2.87 -4.84 -9.83
CA TYR A 111 3.81 -3.79 -10.24
C TYR A 111 4.40 -2.99 -9.06
N LEU A 112 3.87 -3.16 -7.86
CA LEU A 112 4.40 -2.61 -6.62
C LEU A 112 5.67 -3.33 -6.11
N GLY A 113 6.11 -4.38 -6.82
CA GLY A 113 7.30 -5.15 -6.46
C GLY A 113 7.04 -6.12 -5.32
N ILE A 114 5.86 -6.76 -5.29
CA ILE A 114 5.59 -7.89 -4.39
C ILE A 114 6.61 -8.97 -4.75
N PRO A 115 7.56 -9.32 -3.87
CA PRO A 115 8.57 -10.31 -4.22
C PRO A 115 7.91 -11.64 -4.55
N ASP A 116 8.35 -12.31 -5.62
CA ASP A 116 7.78 -13.58 -6.09
C ASP A 116 7.68 -14.66 -4.99
N HIS A 117 8.57 -14.62 -3.99
CA HIS A 117 8.54 -15.55 -2.84
C HIS A 117 7.37 -15.31 -1.86
N MET A 118 6.58 -14.26 -2.04
CA MET A 118 5.31 -14.01 -1.33
C MET A 118 4.07 -14.25 -2.19
N ILE A 119 4.26 -14.58 -3.47
CA ILE A 119 3.22 -15.13 -4.34
C ILE A 119 3.19 -16.64 -4.07
N PHE A 120 2.40 -17.05 -3.08
CA PHE A 120 2.15 -18.47 -2.86
C PHE A 120 1.36 -19.02 -4.05
N HIS A 121 2.05 -19.82 -4.89
CA HIS A 121 1.48 -20.64 -5.96
C HIS A 121 0.54 -21.72 -5.40
#